data_AF-A0A0H3ZS21-F1
#
_entry.id   AF-A0A0H3ZS21-F1
#
_cell.length_a   1.000
_cell.length_b   1.000
_cell.length_c   1.000
_cell.angle_alpha   90.00
_cell.angle_beta   90.00
_cell.angle_gamma   90.00
#
_symmetry.space_group_name_H-M   'P 1'
#
loop_
_entity.id
_entity.type
_entity.pdbx_description
1 polymer ?
#
loop_
_entity_poly.entity_id
_entity_poly.type
_entity_poly.pdbx_seq_one_letter_code
_entity_poly.pdbx_strand_id
1 'polypeptide(L)'
;MKTVLLLLLLTCASVQAQPHSPELTQLLSEIHEQYELAVINKRPYSQDLPDITKLPYFLQHIDETDTVGSIRLNAYLQGLQSAYFYSAYRQQKLGGNNWFCMRDTMALDPKRHPEFLEEMIWTVLEKTAKNDPRKFRRDNYAGSFSATLDYIIGYGLQTEYPCYSPIPKALQINGWKY
;
A
#
# COMPACT_ATOMS: atom_id res chain seq x y z
N MET A 1 -8.52 -54.26 -13.02
CA MET A 1 -7.97 -53.05 -13.66
C MET A 1 -9.09 -52.03 -13.82
N LYS A 2 -8.81 -50.77 -13.44
CA LYS A 2 -9.49 -49.52 -13.86
C LYS A 2 -10.92 -49.29 -13.34
N THR A 3 -11.31 -48.17 -12.73
CA THR A 3 -10.62 -46.96 -12.22
C THR A 3 -11.65 -46.29 -11.31
N VAL A 4 -11.31 -46.02 -10.05
CA VAL A 4 -12.16 -45.19 -9.16
C VAL A 4 -12.01 -43.75 -9.63
N LEU A 5 -13.07 -43.17 -10.19
CA LEU A 5 -13.11 -41.78 -10.60
C LEU A 5 -13.25 -40.91 -9.34
N LEU A 6 -12.13 -40.51 -8.75
CA LEU A 6 -12.11 -39.46 -7.73
C LEU A 6 -12.37 -38.12 -8.41
N LEU A 7 -13.61 -37.65 -8.31
CA LEU A 7 -13.98 -36.26 -8.55
C LEU A 7 -13.33 -35.40 -7.45
N LEU A 8 -12.12 -34.93 -7.72
CA LEU A 8 -11.49 -33.83 -7.00
C LEU A 8 -12.30 -32.56 -7.29
N LEU A 9 -13.24 -32.25 -6.40
CA LEU A 9 -13.76 -30.89 -6.25
C LEU A 9 -12.59 -30.03 -5.77
N LEU A 10 -11.89 -29.40 -6.71
CA LEU A 10 -11.09 -28.21 -6.43
C LEU A 10 -12.07 -27.13 -5.99
N THR A 11 -12.33 -27.05 -4.69
CA THR A 11 -12.83 -25.82 -4.11
C THR A 11 -11.74 -24.79 -4.37
N CYS A 12 -11.96 -23.92 -5.35
CA CYS A 12 -11.30 -22.63 -5.39
C CYS A 12 -11.66 -21.94 -4.08
N ALA A 13 -10.83 -22.15 -3.06
CA ALA A 13 -10.67 -21.17 -2.02
C ALA A 13 -10.03 -19.98 -2.73
N SER A 14 -10.84 -19.14 -3.36
CA SER A 14 -10.47 -17.76 -3.55
C SER A 14 -10.09 -17.30 -2.15
N VAL A 15 -8.81 -16.97 -1.97
CA VAL A 15 -8.33 -16.26 -0.80
C VAL A 15 -9.26 -15.06 -0.71
N GLN A 16 -10.24 -15.10 0.18
CA GLN A 16 -11.15 -13.98 0.36
C GLN A 16 -10.28 -12.91 0.98
N ALA A 17 -9.81 -11.98 0.14
CA ALA A 17 -9.31 -10.70 0.59
C ALA A 17 -10.25 -10.22 1.68
N GLN A 18 -9.72 -9.94 2.86
CA GLN A 18 -10.51 -9.46 3.98
C GLN A 18 -11.33 -8.26 3.47
N PRO A 19 -12.66 -8.28 3.60
CA PRO A 19 -13.45 -7.20 3.03
C PRO A 19 -13.02 -5.89 3.68
N HIS A 20 -12.64 -4.92 2.84
CA HIS A 20 -12.35 -3.56 3.28
C HIS A 20 -13.55 -2.98 4.05
N SER A 21 -13.29 -2.03 4.94
CA SER A 21 -14.33 -1.29 5.64
C SER A 21 -15.28 -0.57 4.66
N PRO A 22 -16.52 -0.28 5.07
CA PRO A 22 -17.43 0.52 4.25
C PRO A 22 -16.82 1.87 3.84
N GLU A 23 -16.06 2.52 4.73
CA GLU A 23 -15.41 3.79 4.46
C GLU A 23 -14.34 3.67 3.37
N LEU A 24 -13.51 2.62 3.42
CA LEU A 24 -12.49 2.39 2.41
C LEU A 24 -13.12 1.93 1.09
N THR A 25 -14.10 1.03 1.13
CA THR A 25 -14.83 0.56 -0.05
C THR A 25 -15.45 1.74 -0.81
N GLN A 26 -16.12 2.65 -0.09
CA GLN A 26 -16.69 3.86 -0.67
C GLN A 26 -15.60 4.76 -1.28
N LEU A 27 -14.48 4.96 -0.59
CA LEU A 27 -13.37 5.76 -1.11
C LEU A 27 -12.77 5.16 -2.38
N LEU A 28 -12.54 3.84 -2.42
CA LEU A 28 -11.98 3.16 -3.59
C LEU A 28 -12.91 3.27 -4.81
N SER A 29 -14.21 3.12 -4.61
CA SER A 29 -15.22 3.31 -5.66
C SER A 29 -15.17 4.73 -6.26
N GLU A 30 -15.14 5.76 -5.41
CA GLU A 30 -15.05 7.15 -5.87
C GLU A 30 -13.74 7.44 -6.61
N ILE A 31 -12.61 6.95 -6.09
CA ILE A 31 -11.29 7.11 -6.71
C ILE A 31 -11.27 6.45 -8.09
N HIS A 32 -11.81 5.23 -8.21
CA HIS A 32 -11.88 4.51 -9.47
C HIS A 32 -12.68 5.30 -10.52
N GLU A 33 -13.84 5.84 -10.15
CA GLU A 33 -14.63 6.72 -11.03
C GLU A 33 -13.81 7.94 -11.48
N GLN A 34 -13.04 8.57 -10.57
CA GLN A 34 -12.20 9.70 -10.94
C GLN A 34 -11.09 9.33 -11.93
N TYR A 35 -10.52 8.12 -11.83
CA TYR A 35 -9.49 7.64 -12.77
C TYR A 35 -10.08 7.44 -14.17
N GLU A 36 -11.24 6.80 -14.29
CA GLU A 36 -11.95 6.63 -15.55
C GLU A 36 -12.27 8.00 -16.20
N LEU A 37 -12.81 8.93 -15.40
CA LEU A 37 -13.08 10.29 -15.87
C LEU A 37 -11.81 11.05 -16.28
N ALA A 38 -10.67 10.77 -15.64
CA ALA A 38 -9.40 11.38 -15.99
C ALA A 38 -8.88 10.90 -17.34
N VAL A 39 -9.03 9.62 -17.66
CA VAL A 39 -8.69 9.04 -18.97
C VAL A 39 -9.60 9.63 -20.06
N ILE A 40 -10.90 9.63 -19.85
CA ILE A 40 -11.89 10.10 -20.83
C ILE A 40 -11.73 11.59 -21.13
N ASN A 41 -11.65 12.42 -20.08
CA ASN A 41 -11.67 13.88 -20.22
C ASN A 41 -10.26 14.50 -20.26
N LYS A 42 -9.20 13.68 -20.23
CA LYS A 42 -7.80 14.14 -20.11
C LYS A 42 -7.62 15.14 -18.97
N ARG A 43 -8.15 14.80 -17.79
CA ARG A 43 -8.09 15.69 -16.62
C ARG A 43 -6.63 15.94 -16.22
N PRO A 44 -6.34 17.06 -15.53
CA PRO A 44 -5.10 17.22 -14.80
C PRO A 44 -4.83 15.96 -13.95
N TYR A 45 -3.58 15.50 -13.90
CA TYR A 45 -3.11 14.30 -13.18
C TYR A 45 -3.33 12.95 -13.87
N SER A 46 -3.96 12.92 -15.05
CA SER A 46 -3.99 11.70 -15.89
C SER A 46 -2.59 11.19 -16.24
N GLN A 47 -1.59 12.06 -16.28
CA GLN A 47 -0.19 11.69 -16.48
C GLN A 47 0.43 10.88 -15.33
N ASP A 48 -0.19 10.87 -14.15
CA ASP A 48 0.29 10.18 -12.96
C ASP A 48 -0.23 8.73 -12.86
N LEU A 49 -1.27 8.38 -13.64
CA LEU A 49 -1.81 7.01 -13.70
C LEU A 49 -0.76 5.95 -14.07
N PRO A 50 0.09 6.13 -15.09
CA PRO A 50 1.11 5.15 -15.46
C PRO A 50 2.38 5.21 -14.59
N ASP A 51 2.46 6.09 -13.58
CA ASP A 51 3.63 6.21 -12.72
C ASP A 51 3.61 5.15 -11.61
N ILE A 52 4.50 4.17 -11.73
CA ILE A 52 4.66 3.04 -10.80
C ILE A 52 4.90 3.45 -9.34
N THR A 53 5.38 4.67 -9.11
CA THR A 53 5.66 5.17 -7.76
C THR A 53 4.42 5.71 -7.05
N LYS A 54 3.27 5.79 -7.74
CA LYS A 54 2.06 6.47 -7.28
C LYS A 54 0.95 5.49 -6.87
N LEU A 55 0.07 5.97 -6.01
CA LEU A 55 -1.12 5.23 -5.55
C LEU A 55 -2.04 4.75 -6.70
N PRO A 56 -2.29 5.52 -7.79
CA PRO A 56 -3.12 5.03 -8.89
C PRO A 56 -2.58 3.76 -9.52
N TYR A 57 -1.28 3.69 -9.81
CA TYR A 57 -0.67 2.51 -10.40
C TYR A 57 -0.80 1.28 -9.50
N PHE A 58 -0.65 1.47 -8.18
CA PHE A 58 -0.92 0.41 -7.21
C PHE A 58 -2.38 -0.07 -7.30
N LEU A 59 -3.35 0.85 -7.18
CA LEU A 59 -4.78 0.49 -7.17
C LEU A 59 -5.25 -0.12 -8.49
N GLN A 60 -4.62 0.20 -9.62
CA GLN A 60 -4.98 -0.36 -10.93
C GLN A 60 -4.42 -1.76 -11.14
N HIS A 61 -3.30 -2.12 -10.51
CA HIS A 61 -2.53 -3.32 -10.85
C HIS A 61 -2.33 -4.31 -9.71
N ILE A 62 -2.72 -3.98 -8.46
CA ILE A 62 -2.48 -4.85 -7.30
C ILE A 62 -3.29 -6.14 -7.34
N ASP A 63 -4.54 -6.10 -7.83
CA ASP A 63 -5.40 -7.28 -7.94
C ASP A 63 -5.18 -8.07 -9.26
N GLU A 64 -4.33 -7.56 -10.15
CA GLU A 64 -4.02 -8.22 -11.42
C GLU A 64 -2.98 -9.34 -11.23
N THR A 65 -3.16 -10.47 -11.90
CA THR A 65 -2.19 -11.59 -11.88
C THR A 65 -1.55 -11.76 -13.26
N ASP A 66 -0.23 -11.93 -13.29
CA ASP A 66 0.57 -12.20 -14.50
C ASP A 66 0.44 -11.16 -15.63
N THR A 67 0.08 -9.91 -15.30
CA THR A 67 0.10 -8.80 -16.26
C THR A 67 1.45 -8.08 -16.21
N VAL A 68 1.78 -7.35 -17.27
CA VAL A 68 2.98 -6.48 -17.26
C VAL A 68 2.87 -5.43 -16.14
N GLY A 69 1.66 -4.94 -15.87
CA GLY A 69 1.37 -3.98 -14.82
C GLY A 69 1.69 -4.52 -13.42
N SER A 70 1.14 -5.68 -13.07
CA SER A 70 1.33 -6.30 -11.75
C SER A 70 2.74 -6.84 -11.55
N ILE A 71 3.37 -7.42 -12.58
CA ILE A 71 4.78 -7.84 -12.49
C ILE A 71 5.69 -6.65 -12.17
N ARG A 72 5.45 -5.51 -12.83
CA ARG A 72 6.21 -4.28 -12.56
C ARG A 72 5.94 -3.78 -11.14
N LEU A 73 4.68 -3.68 -10.73
CA LEU A 73 4.30 -3.24 -9.39
C LEU A 73 4.98 -4.09 -8.32
N ASN A 74 4.90 -5.42 -8.45
CA ASN A 74 5.50 -6.36 -7.52
C ASN A 74 7.02 -6.20 -7.43
N ALA A 75 7.71 -6.04 -8.57
CA ALA A 75 9.14 -5.79 -8.57
C ALA A 75 9.50 -4.46 -7.87
N TYR A 76 8.69 -3.41 -8.09
CA TYR A 76 8.87 -2.12 -7.43
C TYR A 76 8.67 -2.20 -5.91
N LEU A 77 7.59 -2.84 -5.45
CA LEU A 77 7.31 -3.05 -4.03
C LEU A 77 8.44 -3.87 -3.36
N GLN A 78 8.90 -4.95 -3.98
CA GLN A 78 10.04 -5.73 -3.46
C GLN A 78 11.32 -4.91 -3.35
N GLY A 79 11.59 -4.04 -4.33
CA GLY A 79 12.73 -3.12 -4.31
C GLY A 79 12.64 -2.11 -3.16
N LEU A 80 11.47 -1.49 -2.98
CA LEU A 80 11.21 -0.58 -1.85
C LEU A 80 11.36 -1.29 -0.51
N GLN A 81 10.80 -2.50 -0.39
CA GLN A 81 10.86 -3.27 0.85
C GLN A 81 12.31 -3.63 1.19
N SER A 82 13.10 -4.04 0.20
CA SER A 82 14.53 -4.30 0.37
C SER A 82 15.28 -3.07 0.90
N ALA A 83 14.94 -1.88 0.41
CA ALA A 83 15.54 -0.62 0.87
C ALA A 83 15.16 -0.30 2.32
N TYR A 84 13.88 -0.44 2.69
CA TYR A 84 13.42 -0.25 4.07
C TYR A 84 14.04 -1.27 5.03
N PHE A 85 14.06 -2.54 4.65
CA PHE A 85 14.72 -3.61 5.40
C PHE A 85 16.19 -3.30 5.66
N TYR A 86 16.95 -2.98 4.62
CA TYR A 86 18.37 -2.67 4.75
C TYR A 86 18.59 -1.43 5.63
N SER A 87 17.79 -0.39 5.44
CA SER A 87 17.85 0.84 6.24
C SER A 87 17.59 0.55 7.72
N ALA A 88 16.50 -0.14 8.05
CA ALA A 88 16.15 -0.51 9.43
C ALA A 88 17.24 -1.37 10.08
N TYR A 89 17.74 -2.39 9.37
CA TYR A 89 18.82 -3.24 9.84
C TYR A 89 20.09 -2.44 10.14
N ARG A 90 20.48 -1.50 9.26
CA ARG A 90 21.66 -0.65 9.46
C ARG A 90 21.49 0.32 10.62
N GLN A 91 20.33 0.95 10.76
CA GLN A 91 20.09 1.88 11.84
C GLN A 91 20.10 1.17 13.21
N GLN A 92 19.50 -0.02 13.30
CA GLN A 92 19.54 -0.87 14.50
C GLN A 92 20.97 -1.25 14.87
N LYS A 93 21.79 -1.67 13.90
CA LYS A 93 23.18 -2.08 14.13
C LYS A 93 24.08 -0.93 14.59
N LEU A 94 23.84 0.28 14.09
CA LEU A 94 24.69 1.45 14.33
C LEU A 94 24.18 2.38 15.44
N GLY A 95 23.03 2.07 16.06
CA GLY A 95 22.44 2.90 17.10
C GLY A 95 21.97 4.27 16.60
N GLY A 96 21.56 4.37 15.34
CA GLY A 96 21.10 5.62 14.73
C GLY A 96 19.70 6.05 15.22
N ASN A 97 19.35 7.30 14.97
CA ASN A 97 17.97 7.76 15.16
C ASN A 97 17.07 7.13 14.09
N ASN A 98 16.04 6.40 14.53
CA ASN A 98 15.08 5.79 13.63
C ASN A 98 13.84 6.67 13.51
N TRP A 99 13.30 6.79 12.29
CA TRP A 99 12.02 7.47 12.06
C TRP A 99 10.81 6.53 12.21
N PHE A 100 11.06 5.21 12.30
CA PHE A 100 10.18 4.15 12.81
C PHE A 100 11.01 3.09 13.57
N CYS A 101 10.46 2.41 14.57
CA CYS A 101 11.17 1.48 15.45
C CYS A 101 10.54 0.08 15.44
N MET A 102 10.78 -0.64 14.35
CA MET A 102 10.40 -2.05 14.26
C MET A 102 11.37 -2.91 15.09
N ARG A 103 10.83 -3.66 16.06
CA ARG A 103 11.63 -4.54 16.93
C ARG A 103 12.16 -5.75 16.18
N ASP A 104 11.30 -6.39 15.38
CA ASP A 104 11.66 -7.52 14.54
C ASP A 104 11.80 -7.06 13.09
N THR A 105 13.02 -6.69 12.70
CA THR A 105 13.30 -6.26 11.32
C THR A 105 13.15 -7.38 10.31
N MET A 106 13.07 -8.66 10.72
CA MET A 106 12.81 -9.77 9.80
C MET A 106 11.39 -9.73 9.22
N ALA A 107 10.45 -9.05 9.89
CA ALA A 107 9.11 -8.80 9.33
C ALA A 107 9.17 -7.96 8.03
N LEU A 108 10.23 -7.17 7.83
CA LEU A 108 10.48 -6.42 6.60
C LEU A 108 11.25 -7.22 5.54
N ASP A 109 11.73 -8.44 5.82
CA ASP A 109 12.50 -9.21 4.83
C ASP A 109 11.61 -9.57 3.63
N PRO A 110 11.87 -9.03 2.42
CA PRO A 110 11.03 -9.26 1.25
C PRO A 110 11.03 -10.72 0.78
N LYS A 111 11.97 -11.55 1.24
CA LYS A 111 11.96 -12.98 0.94
C LYS A 111 11.04 -13.78 1.86
N ARG A 112 10.78 -13.27 3.06
CA ARG A 112 9.93 -13.93 4.07
C ARG A 112 8.50 -13.41 4.04
N HIS A 113 8.37 -12.11 3.83
CA HIS A 113 7.10 -11.37 3.86
C HIS A 113 6.98 -10.49 2.61
N PRO A 114 6.93 -11.06 1.40
CA PRO A 114 6.79 -10.29 0.16
C PRO A 114 5.53 -9.40 0.13
N GLU A 115 4.51 -9.73 0.92
CA GLU A 115 3.23 -9.02 1.07
C GLU A 115 3.30 -7.78 1.97
N PHE A 116 4.38 -7.61 2.75
CA PHE A 116 4.41 -6.64 3.85
C PHE A 116 4.06 -5.21 3.41
N LEU A 117 4.61 -4.74 2.29
CA LEU A 117 4.33 -3.37 1.83
C LEU A 117 2.93 -3.21 1.24
N GLU A 118 2.38 -4.25 0.62
CA GLU A 118 0.98 -4.23 0.18
C GLU A 118 0.05 -4.11 1.39
N GLU A 119 0.22 -4.98 2.39
CA GLU A 119 -0.55 -4.94 3.63
C GLU A 119 -0.41 -3.60 4.37
N MET A 120 0.79 -3.00 4.35
CA MET A 120 1.04 -1.67 4.91
C MET A 120 0.27 -0.58 4.18
N ILE A 121 0.27 -0.60 2.83
CA ILE A 121 -0.50 0.35 2.03
C ILE A 121 -1.99 0.22 2.35
N TRP A 122 -2.53 -1.00 2.37
CA TRP A 122 -3.94 -1.24 2.72
C TRP A 122 -4.27 -0.78 4.14
N THR A 123 -3.40 -1.05 5.11
CA THR A 123 -3.56 -0.60 6.50
C THR A 123 -3.63 0.93 6.58
N VAL A 124 -2.77 1.63 5.85
CA VAL A 124 -2.79 3.10 5.80
C VAL A 124 -4.06 3.62 5.13
N LEU A 125 -4.50 3.00 4.03
CA LEU A 125 -5.73 3.40 3.34
C LEU A 125 -6.96 3.21 4.24
N GLU A 126 -7.06 2.08 4.94
CA GLU A 126 -8.09 1.79 5.94
C GLU A 126 -8.12 2.87 7.04
N LYS A 127 -6.97 3.09 7.67
CA LYS A 127 -6.82 4.07 8.76
C LYS A 127 -7.17 5.48 8.29
N THR A 128 -6.77 5.84 7.07
CA THR A 128 -7.00 7.16 6.51
C THR A 128 -8.46 7.37 6.13
N ALA A 129 -9.11 6.36 5.54
CA ALA A 129 -10.53 6.42 5.22
C ALA A 129 -11.39 6.71 6.47
N LYS A 130 -11.00 6.15 7.62
CA LYS A 130 -11.68 6.37 8.91
C LYS A 130 -11.31 7.70 9.57
N ASN A 131 -10.02 8.03 9.66
CA ASN A 131 -9.55 9.14 10.51
C ASN A 131 -9.38 10.48 9.76
N ASP A 132 -9.16 10.43 8.45
CA ASP A 132 -9.14 11.60 7.58
C ASP A 132 -9.87 11.32 6.25
N PRO A 133 -11.20 11.16 6.27
CA PRO A 133 -11.98 10.81 5.07
C PRO A 133 -11.83 11.82 3.93
N ARG A 134 -11.32 13.04 4.20
CA ARG A 134 -11.07 14.04 3.17
C ARG A 134 -9.68 13.94 2.52
N LYS A 135 -8.71 13.23 3.09
CA LYS A 135 -7.30 13.22 2.62
C LYS A 135 -7.17 12.98 1.12
N PHE A 136 -7.81 11.94 0.61
CA PHE A 136 -7.78 11.56 -0.81
C PHE A 136 -8.89 12.18 -1.66
N ARG A 137 -9.84 12.91 -1.04
CA ARG A 137 -10.94 13.62 -1.73
C ARG A 137 -10.66 15.11 -1.95
N ARG A 138 -9.73 15.69 -1.18
CA ARG A 138 -9.37 17.11 -1.26
C ARG A 138 -8.88 17.49 -2.65
N ASP A 139 -9.09 18.77 -2.97
CA ASP A 139 -8.63 19.39 -4.22
C ASP A 139 -9.09 18.60 -5.45
N ASN A 140 -10.37 18.21 -5.44
CA ASN A 140 -11.00 17.38 -6.48
C ASN A 140 -10.21 16.08 -6.71
N TYR A 141 -9.97 15.34 -5.62
CA TYR A 141 -9.23 14.09 -5.61
C TYR A 141 -7.75 14.17 -6.02
N ALA A 142 -7.15 15.35 -6.19
CA ALA A 142 -5.73 15.45 -6.56
C ALA A 142 -4.78 14.65 -5.64
N GLY A 143 -5.16 14.49 -4.36
CA GLY A 143 -4.43 13.66 -3.41
C GLY A 143 -4.39 12.17 -3.75
N SER A 144 -5.43 11.59 -4.38
CA SER A 144 -5.41 10.18 -4.79
C SER A 144 -4.52 9.94 -6.02
N PHE A 145 -4.37 10.93 -6.89
CA PHE A 145 -3.47 10.85 -8.05
C PHE A 145 -2.00 11.07 -7.67
N SER A 146 -1.73 12.08 -6.85
CA SER A 146 -0.36 12.55 -6.60
C SER A 146 0.38 11.81 -5.50
N ALA A 147 -0.34 11.10 -4.61
CA ALA A 147 0.26 10.39 -3.49
C ALA A 147 1.23 9.31 -3.97
N THR A 148 2.47 9.38 -3.47
CA THR A 148 3.49 8.38 -3.73
C THR A 148 3.39 7.23 -2.72
N LEU A 149 3.77 6.03 -3.15
CA LEU A 149 3.74 4.83 -2.32
C LEU A 149 4.72 4.95 -1.14
N ASP A 150 5.90 5.53 -1.32
CA ASP A 150 6.87 5.74 -0.24
C ASP A 150 6.34 6.67 0.86
N TYR A 151 5.57 7.70 0.52
CA TYR A 151 4.94 8.62 1.47
C TYR A 151 3.81 7.94 2.27
N ILE A 152 3.04 7.06 1.62
CA ILE A 152 2.02 6.22 2.27
C ILE A 152 2.69 5.20 3.22
N ILE A 153 3.66 4.43 2.70
CA ILE A 153 4.41 3.43 3.45
C ILE A 153 5.13 4.07 4.64
N GLY A 154 5.76 5.23 4.45
CA GLY A 154 6.47 5.93 5.51
C GLY A 154 5.54 6.32 6.65
N TYR A 155 4.35 6.84 6.34
CA TYR A 155 3.35 7.12 7.38
C TYR A 155 2.90 5.84 8.10
N GLY A 156 2.64 4.76 7.36
CA GLY A 156 2.28 3.47 7.95
C GLY A 156 3.36 2.92 8.89
N LEU A 157 4.62 2.87 8.43
CA LEU A 157 5.75 2.43 9.25
C LEU A 157 5.89 3.26 10.53
N GLN A 158 5.75 4.58 10.43
CA GLN A 158 5.87 5.46 11.58
C GLN A 158 4.73 5.24 12.60
N THR A 159 3.50 4.97 12.14
CA THR A 159 2.37 4.82 13.07
C THR A 159 2.17 3.41 13.60
N GLU A 160 2.51 2.38 12.83
CA GLU A 160 2.38 0.98 13.25
C GLU A 160 3.62 0.50 14.02
N TYR A 161 4.78 1.12 13.77
CA TYR A 161 6.02 0.86 14.50
C TYR A 161 6.63 2.16 15.06
N PRO A 162 5.93 2.89 15.95
CA PRO A 162 6.43 4.16 16.46
C PRO A 162 7.61 3.97 17.41
N CYS A 163 8.61 4.83 17.31
CA CYS A 163 9.68 4.94 18.31
C CYS A 163 9.21 5.57 19.63
N TYR A 164 8.17 6.40 19.56
CA TYR A 164 7.63 7.18 20.66
C TYR A 164 6.11 7.11 20.63
N SER A 165 5.47 6.97 21.79
CA SER A 165 4.01 7.03 21.91
C SER A 165 3.62 8.07 22.96
N PRO A 166 3.00 9.20 22.57
CA PRO A 166 2.64 9.60 21.20
C PRO A 166 3.86 10.01 20.36
N ILE A 167 3.74 9.97 19.03
CA ILE A 167 4.79 10.42 18.10
C ILE A 167 4.91 11.95 18.20
N PRO A 168 6.10 12.52 18.53
CA PRO A 168 6.30 13.96 18.64
C PRO A 168 5.95 14.69 17.35
N LYS A 169 5.25 15.82 17.43
CA LYS A 169 4.84 16.64 16.27
C LYS A 169 5.99 17.00 15.32
N ALA A 170 7.18 17.25 15.86
CA ALA A 170 8.38 17.57 15.08
C ALA A 170 8.90 16.38 14.23
N LEU A 171 8.48 15.17 14.54
CA LEU A 171 8.86 13.94 13.82
C LEU A 171 7.74 13.42 12.90
N GLN A 172 6.53 13.99 13.00
CA GLN A 172 5.39 13.58 12.19
C GLN A 172 5.60 13.96 10.73
N ILE A 173 5.24 13.05 9.83
CA ILE A 173 5.22 13.30 8.39
C ILE A 173 4.10 14.29 8.09
N ASN A 174 4.49 15.45 7.54
CA ASN A 174 3.57 16.53 7.21
C ASN A 174 2.44 16.05 6.32
N GLY A 175 1.22 16.52 6.59
CA GLY A 175 0.04 16.25 5.78
C GLY A 175 -0.75 15.01 6.20
N TRP A 176 -0.28 14.23 7.17
CA TRP A 176 -1.03 13.13 7.77
C TRP A 176 -1.63 13.52 9.12
N LYS A 177 -2.66 12.79 9.56
CA LYS A 177 -3.21 12.89 10.91
C LYS A 177 -2.68 11.73 11.74
N TYR A 178 -2.23 12.01 12.97
CA TYR A 178 -1.68 11.06 13.92
C TYR A 178 -2.62 10.86 15.10
#